data_AF-A0A9Q0V1K4-F1
#
_entry.id   AF-A0A9Q0V1K4-F1
#
_cell.length_a   1.000
_cell.length_b   1.000
_cell.length_c   1.000
_cell.angle_alpha   90.00
_cell.angle_beta   90.00
_cell.angle_gamma   90.00
#
_symmetry.space_group_name_H-M   'P 1'
#
loop_
_entity.id
_entity.type
_entity.pdbx_description
1 polymer ?
#
loop_
_entity_poly.entity_id
_entity_poly.type
_entity_poly.pdbx_seq_one_letter_code
_entity_poly.pdbx_strand_id
1 'polypeptide(L)'
;MEVCQVLHMNGGRGEKSYAQNSSLQRKVISMTKPIAKEAITNLYRNTFPASLAIADLGCSSGPNTLFAVSELVKAVDEAMTSTPFSSHW
;
A
#
# COMPACT_ATOMS: atom_id res chain seq x y z
N MET A 1 -7.69 11.75 -28.93
CA MET A 1 -7.72 11.97 -27.47
C MET A 1 -7.42 10.62 -26.83
N GLU A 2 -6.33 10.51 -26.08
CA GLU A 2 -6.01 9.26 -25.38
C GLU A 2 -6.82 9.21 -24.09
N VAL A 3 -7.70 8.22 -23.94
CA VAL A 3 -8.63 8.12 -22.79
C VAL A 3 -7.90 8.11 -21.45
N CYS A 4 -6.74 7.44 -21.39
CA CYS A 4 -5.91 7.36 -20.18
C CYS A 4 -5.39 8.72 -19.71
N GLN A 5 -5.27 9.71 -20.60
CA GLN A 5 -4.78 11.05 -20.25
C GLN A 5 -5.86 11.94 -19.63
N VAL A 6 -7.15 11.58 -19.79
CA VAL A 6 -8.29 12.40 -19.36
C VAL A 6 -9.17 11.74 -18.31
N LEU A 7 -9.15 10.40 -18.22
CA LEU A 7 -9.87 9.69 -17.19
C LEU A 7 -9.08 9.73 -15.88
N HIS A 8 -9.50 10.60 -14.96
CA HIS A 8 -8.89 10.70 -13.65
C HIS A 8 -9.94 10.98 -12.57
N MET A 9 -9.59 10.70 -11.31
CA MET A 9 -10.41 11.07 -10.16
C MET A 9 -10.40 12.60 -9.96
N ASN A 10 -11.42 13.14 -9.31
CA ASN A 10 -11.47 14.56 -8.99
C ASN A 10 -10.27 14.96 -8.13
N GLY A 11 -9.36 15.77 -8.68
CA GLY A 11 -8.17 16.24 -7.99
C GLY A 11 -8.46 17.29 -6.92
N GLY A 12 -7.40 17.72 -6.22
CA GLY A 12 -7.44 18.81 -5.25
C GLY A 12 -7.80 18.38 -3.82
N ARG A 13 -8.09 19.37 -2.97
CA ARG A 13 -8.38 19.21 -1.53
C ARG A 13 -9.76 19.73 -1.10
N GLY A 14 -10.56 20.25 -2.04
CA GLY A 14 -11.88 20.80 -1.74
C GLY A 14 -12.95 19.73 -1.47
N GLU A 15 -14.16 20.15 -1.12
CA GLU A 15 -15.25 19.25 -0.72
C GLU A 15 -15.66 18.23 -1.79
N LYS A 16 -15.49 18.54 -3.07
CA LYS A 16 -15.80 17.64 -4.19
C LYS A 16 -14.59 16.81 -4.66
N SER A 17 -13.45 16.98 -4.03
CA SER A 17 -12.23 16.24 -4.36
C SER A 17 -12.37 14.77 -3.97
N TYR A 18 -11.68 13.90 -4.70
CA TYR A 18 -11.60 12.49 -4.37
C TYR A 18 -11.03 12.28 -2.95
N ALA A 19 -10.05 13.08 -2.55
CA ALA A 19 -9.45 13.01 -1.21
C ALA A 19 -10.47 13.12 -0.07
N GLN A 20 -11.58 13.86 -0.27
CA GLN A 20 -12.66 14.04 0.71
C GLN A 20 -13.83 13.07 0.53
N ASN A 21 -13.92 12.36 -0.62
CA ASN A 21 -15.07 11.51 -0.96
C ASN A 21 -14.70 10.04 -1.21
N SER A 22 -13.48 9.62 -0.84
CA SER A 22 -12.96 8.28 -1.12
C SER A 22 -13.11 7.28 0.03
N SER A 23 -14.20 7.39 0.81
CA SER A 23 -14.44 6.58 2.01
C SER A 23 -14.74 5.11 1.68
N LEU A 24 -15.47 4.85 0.59
CA LEU A 24 -15.76 3.50 0.12
C LEU A 24 -14.47 2.77 -0.27
N GLN A 25 -13.60 3.42 -1.05
CA GLN A 25 -12.31 2.86 -1.45
C GLN A 25 -11.42 2.62 -0.24
N ARG A 26 -11.43 3.52 0.75
CA ARG A 26 -10.72 3.30 2.03
C ARG A 26 -11.22 2.06 2.75
N LYS A 27 -12.53 1.82 2.78
CA LYS A 27 -13.11 0.60 3.38
C LYS A 27 -12.64 -0.66 2.65
N VAL A 28 -12.62 -0.64 1.31
CA VAL A 28 -12.12 -1.76 0.50
C VAL A 28 -10.64 -2.03 0.77
N ILE A 29 -9.80 -1.00 0.84
CA ILE A 29 -8.38 -1.14 1.21
C ILE A 29 -8.25 -1.78 2.60
N SER A 30 -9.03 -1.33 3.58
CA SER A 30 -9.01 -1.92 4.93
C SER A 30 -9.48 -3.38 4.96
N MET A 31 -10.45 -3.75 4.14
CA MET A 31 -10.94 -5.14 4.05
C MET A 31 -9.92 -6.08 3.40
N THR A 32 -9.15 -5.57 2.43
CA THR A 32 -8.13 -6.36 1.69
C THR A 32 -6.76 -6.35 2.37
N LYS A 33 -6.56 -5.47 3.35
CA LYS A 33 -5.32 -5.35 4.14
C LYS A 33 -4.76 -6.69 4.65
N PRO A 34 -5.53 -7.63 5.23
CA PRO A 34 -4.96 -8.89 5.72
C PRO A 34 -4.28 -9.71 4.62
N ILE A 35 -4.89 -9.78 3.43
CA ILE A 35 -4.36 -10.50 2.27
C ILE A 35 -3.05 -9.87 1.81
N ALA A 36 -3.02 -8.53 1.71
CA ALA A 36 -1.84 -7.81 1.28
C ALA A 36 -0.69 -7.91 2.30
N LYS A 37 -1.00 -7.85 3.60
CA LYS A 37 -0.04 -8.06 4.69
C LYS A 37 0.57 -9.47 4.66
N GLU A 38 -0.25 -10.49 4.47
CA GLU A 38 0.22 -11.88 4.36
C GLU A 38 1.16 -12.05 3.16
N ALA A 39 0.75 -11.54 1.99
CA ALA A 39 1.54 -11.65 0.77
C ALA A 39 2.93 -11.01 0.91
N ILE A 40 3.00 -9.77 1.42
CA ILE A 40 4.29 -9.08 1.57
C ILE A 40 5.16 -9.69 2.67
N THR A 41 4.55 -10.17 3.75
CA THR A 41 5.28 -10.87 4.83
C THR A 41 5.91 -12.15 4.31
N ASN A 42 5.16 -12.94 3.54
CA ASN A 42 5.66 -14.17 2.93
C ASN A 42 6.75 -13.86 1.89
N LEU A 43 6.58 -12.82 1.06
CA LEU A 43 7.61 -12.37 0.13
C LEU A 43 8.91 -12.05 0.87
N TYR A 44 8.85 -11.22 1.91
CA TYR A 44 10.01 -10.82 2.69
C TYR A 44 10.71 -12.03 3.34
N ARG A 45 9.96 -12.90 4.02
CA ARG A 45 10.50 -14.08 4.69
C ARG A 45 11.08 -15.13 3.75
N ASN A 46 10.64 -15.18 2.49
CA ASN A 46 11.17 -16.14 1.53
C ASN A 46 12.38 -15.61 0.76
N THR A 47 12.55 -14.28 0.67
CA THR A 47 13.57 -13.66 -0.18
C THR A 47 14.66 -12.90 0.59
N PHE A 48 14.39 -12.50 1.84
CA PHE A 48 15.26 -11.68 2.69
C PHE A 48 15.99 -10.56 1.90
N PRO A 49 15.24 -9.70 1.19
CA PRO A 49 15.85 -8.77 0.26
C PRO A 49 16.52 -7.63 1.03
N ALA A 50 17.69 -7.19 0.57
CA ALA A 50 18.38 -6.01 1.13
C ALA A 50 17.60 -4.71 0.89
N SER A 51 16.75 -4.68 -0.13
CA SER A 51 15.85 -3.57 -0.44
C SER A 51 14.54 -4.09 -1.01
N LEU A 52 13.43 -3.48 -0.60
CA LEU A 52 12.11 -3.81 -1.09
C LEU A 52 11.44 -2.55 -1.63
N ALA A 53 10.95 -2.62 -2.86
CA ALA A 53 10.21 -1.53 -3.50
C ALA A 53 8.70 -1.83 -3.47
N ILE A 54 7.90 -0.82 -3.14
CA ILE A 54 6.43 -0.89 -3.11
C ILE A 54 5.89 0.19 -4.05
N ALA A 55 4.99 -0.19 -4.95
CA ALA A 55 4.32 0.72 -5.87
C ALA A 55 2.80 0.57 -5.77
N ASP A 56 2.09 1.70 -5.69
CA ASP A 56 0.63 1.76 -5.69
C ASP A 56 0.13 2.27 -7.06
N LEU A 57 -0.39 1.35 -7.87
CA LEU A 57 -0.80 1.63 -9.24
C LEU A 57 -2.24 2.17 -9.27
N GLY A 58 -2.41 3.41 -9.73
CA GLY A 58 -3.70 4.09 -9.65
C GLY A 58 -3.94 4.76 -8.29
N CYS A 59 -2.88 5.29 -7.67
CA CYS A 59 -2.87 5.87 -6.33
C CYS A 59 -3.87 7.04 -6.10
N SER A 60 -4.30 7.72 -7.17
CA SER A 60 -5.15 8.91 -7.10
C SER A 60 -4.57 10.00 -6.17
N SER A 61 -5.38 10.98 -5.77
CA SER A 61 -5.02 12.02 -4.80
C SER A 61 -5.59 11.71 -3.41
N GLY A 62 -4.90 12.12 -2.35
CA GLY A 62 -5.43 12.05 -0.98
C GLY A 62 -4.89 10.88 -0.16
N PRO A 63 -5.52 10.58 0.99
CA PRO A 63 -4.86 9.82 2.06
C PRO A 63 -4.85 8.29 1.85
N ASN A 64 -5.53 7.78 0.82
CA ASN A 64 -5.71 6.33 0.65
C ASN A 64 -4.42 5.63 0.21
N THR A 65 -3.67 6.22 -0.72
CA THR A 65 -2.40 5.65 -1.21
C THR A 65 -1.36 5.50 -0.11
N LEU A 66 -1.12 6.57 0.66
CA LEU A 66 -0.17 6.53 1.77
C LEU A 66 -0.63 5.58 2.88
N PHE A 67 -1.94 5.48 3.13
CA PHE A 67 -2.47 4.50 4.07
C PHE A 67 -2.12 3.07 3.62
N ALA A 68 -2.43 2.70 2.37
CA ALA A 68 -2.12 1.36 1.85
C ALA A 68 -0.63 1.02 1.93
N VAL A 69 0.24 1.92 1.42
CA VAL A 69 1.70 1.72 1.45
C VAL A 69 2.23 1.63 2.88
N SER A 70 1.75 2.49 3.79
CA SER A 70 2.21 2.47 5.19
C SER A 70 1.88 1.15 5.89
N GLU A 71 0.75 0.53 5.57
CA GLU A 71 0.38 -0.76 6.18
C GLU A 71 1.24 -1.91 5.67
N LEU A 72 1.71 -1.83 4.43
CA LEU A 72 2.67 -2.78 3.86
C LEU A 72 4.07 -2.61 4.46
N VAL A 73 4.55 -1.36 4.58
CA VAL A 73 5.84 -1.06 5.22
C VAL A 73 5.85 -1.58 6.67
N LYS A 74 4.78 -1.34 7.44
CA LYS A 74 4.65 -1.89 8.80
C LYS A 74 4.69 -3.41 8.83
N ALA A 75 4.04 -4.09 7.89
CA ALA A 75 4.08 -5.55 7.84
C ALA A 75 5.50 -6.10 7.58
N VAL A 76 6.29 -5.41 6.76
CA VAL A 76 7.69 -5.76 6.51
C VAL A 76 8.55 -5.54 7.76
N ASP A 77 8.35 -4.41 8.46
CA ASP A 77 9.04 -4.11 9.72
C ASP A 77 8.72 -5.12 10.83
N GLU A 78 7.44 -5.49 10.96
CA GLU A 78 6.96 -6.58 11.82
C GLU A 78 7.61 -7.93 11.42
N ALA A 79 7.71 -8.22 10.12
CA ALA A 79 8.34 -9.46 9.63
C ALA A 79 9.84 -9.52 9.95
N MET A 80 10.56 -8.41 9.77
CA MET A 80 11.98 -8.27 10.08
C MET A 80 12.27 -8.51 11.57
N THR A 81 11.52 -7.84 12.45
CA THR A 81 11.70 -7.93 13.91
C THR A 81 11.26 -9.27 14.50
N SER A 82 10.31 -9.96 13.86
CA SER A 82 9.83 -11.29 14.28
C SER A 82 10.73 -12.45 13.87
N THR A 83 11.72 -12.23 13.01
CA THR A 83 12.64 -13.30 12.58
C THR A 83 13.71 -13.46 13.67
N PRO A 84 13.83 -14.64 14.33
CA PRO A 84 14.91 -14.85 15.28
C PRO A 84 16.24 -14.66 14.57
N PHE A 85 17.21 -14.04 15.26
CA PHE A 85 18.60 -13.93 14.83
C PHE A 85 19.27 -15.33 14.84
N SER A 86 18.73 -16.31 14.11
CA SER A 86 19.35 -17.64 14.00
C SER A 86 20.29 -17.66 12.80
N SER A 87 21.56 -17.35 13.10
CA SER A 87 22.77 -17.99 12.56
C SER A 87 22.74 -18.39 11.08
N HIS A 88 22.99 -17.42 10.20
CA HIS A 88 23.63 -17.67 8.89
C HIS A 88 25.08 -17.14 8.88
N TRP A 89 25.74 -17.26 10.02
CA TRP A 89 27.20 -17.25 10.19
C TRP A 89 27.56 -18.34 11.17
#